data_AF-A0AB73BZJ4-F1
#
_entry.id   AF-A0AB73BZJ4-F1
#
_cell.length_a   1.000
_cell.length_b   1.000
_cell.length_c   1.000
_cell.angle_alpha   90.00
_cell.angle_beta   90.00
_cell.angle_gamma   90.00
#
_symmetry.space_group_name_H-M   'P 1'
#
loop_
_entity.id
_entity.type
_entity.pdbx_description
1 polymer ?
#
loop_
_entity_poly.entity_id
_entity_poly.type
_entity_poly.pdbx_seq_one_letter_code
_entity_poly.pdbx_strand_id
1 'polypeptide(L)'
;YKYKPISGEITSKYEDIKTYRYNATTNPGPLAEGKNPPINNFYGGMYNDASDEGGIFVRMGNEKNSYGNWYTRIPKNSEVQARIDLAIKKWWVDSNGEIKIRGYEADKSILNTGYYIKFPEGIPKYKGPVGYQGGSFLGGLDQEQYFIPNSWKYGEIIETYPVK
;
A
#
# COMPACT_ATOMS: atom_id res chain seq x y z
N TYR A 1 29.31 35.11 6.42
CA TYR A 1 29.42 33.73 6.94
C TYR A 1 29.81 32.80 5.81
N LYS A 2 30.99 32.15 5.88
CA LYS A 2 31.42 31.13 4.91
C LYS A 2 30.90 29.78 5.37
N TYR A 3 30.12 29.12 4.53
CA TYR A 3 29.58 27.78 4.78
C TYR A 3 30.75 26.79 4.91
N LYS A 4 30.87 26.11 6.06
CA LYS A 4 31.76 24.95 6.20
C LYS A 4 30.97 23.72 5.73
N PRO A 5 31.41 22.99 4.69
CA PRO A 5 30.75 21.75 4.32
C PRO A 5 30.91 20.74 5.46
N ILE A 6 29.80 20.16 5.89
CA ILE A 6 29.80 19.06 6.86
C ILE A 6 30.42 17.86 6.13
N SER A 7 31.61 17.45 6.58
CA SER A 7 32.33 16.28 6.10
C SER A 7 31.70 15.02 6.70
N GLY A 8 30.59 14.60 6.12
CA GLY A 8 30.03 13.26 6.24
C GLY A 8 29.38 12.93 4.92
N GLU A 9 29.55 11.71 4.40
CA GLU A 9 28.75 11.25 3.26
C GLU A 9 27.28 11.37 3.65
N ILE A 10 26.57 12.33 3.04
CA ILE A 10 25.12 12.42 3.15
C ILE A 10 24.56 11.27 2.32
N THR A 11 24.43 10.11 2.95
CA THR A 11 23.62 9.03 2.42
C THR A 11 22.16 9.39 2.69
N SER A 12 21.35 9.43 1.63
CA SER A 12 19.91 9.56 1.79
C SER A 12 19.42 8.41 2.68
N LYS A 13 18.57 8.70 3.67
CA LYS A 13 17.85 7.67 4.43
C LYS A 13 16.90 6.85 3.56
N TYR A 14 16.59 7.37 2.38
CA TYR A 14 15.64 6.81 1.44
C TYR A 14 16.38 6.34 0.19
N GLU A 15 15.92 5.25 -0.39
CA GLU A 15 16.37 4.85 -1.71
C GLU A 15 16.10 5.98 -2.73
N ASP A 16 17.10 6.29 -3.56
CA ASP A 16 16.97 7.26 -4.64
C ASP A 16 15.91 6.76 -5.63
N ILE A 17 15.18 7.66 -6.29
CA ILE A 17 14.19 7.34 -7.34
C ILE A 17 14.80 6.40 -8.40
N LYS A 18 16.13 6.45 -8.57
CA LYS A 18 16.93 5.58 -9.43
C LYS A 18 16.90 4.09 -9.07
N THR A 19 16.46 3.69 -7.87
CA THR A 19 16.37 2.27 -7.49
C THR A 19 15.07 1.60 -7.93
N TYR A 20 14.05 2.39 -8.30
CA TYR A 20 12.77 1.88 -8.77
C TYR A 20 12.76 1.80 -10.30
N ARG A 21 12.53 0.59 -10.81
CA ARG A 21 12.39 0.32 -12.25
C ARG A 21 11.22 1.09 -12.83
N TYR A 22 10.10 1.16 -12.12
CA TYR A 22 8.89 1.87 -12.54
C TYR A 22 8.63 3.10 -11.66
N ASN A 23 8.14 4.17 -12.28
CA ASN A 23 7.75 5.42 -11.62
C ASN A 23 6.75 6.18 -12.50
N ALA A 24 5.90 7.04 -11.92
CA ALA A 24 4.84 7.72 -12.67
C ALA A 24 5.32 8.68 -13.77
N THR A 25 6.57 9.17 -13.70
CA THR A 25 7.06 10.25 -14.56
C THR A 25 7.73 9.74 -15.84
N THR A 26 8.64 8.77 -15.73
CA THR A 26 9.50 8.36 -16.84
C THR A 26 9.28 6.91 -17.28
N ASN A 27 8.80 6.04 -16.40
CA ASN A 27 8.53 4.65 -16.72
C ASN A 27 7.32 4.12 -15.91
N PRO A 28 6.09 4.52 -16.27
CA PRO A 28 4.90 4.21 -15.47
C PRO A 28 4.59 2.71 -15.42
N GLY A 29 5.09 1.92 -16.37
CA GLY A 29 4.97 0.47 -16.38
C GLY A 29 3.51 -0.04 -16.42
N PRO A 30 3.29 -1.32 -16.09
CA PRO A 30 1.98 -1.97 -16.26
C PRO A 30 0.90 -1.48 -15.28
N LEU A 31 1.28 -0.86 -14.15
CA LEU A 31 0.31 -0.44 -13.13
C LEU A 31 -0.35 0.92 -13.40
N ALA A 32 -0.07 1.57 -14.54
CA ALA A 32 -0.61 2.88 -14.89
C ALA A 32 -1.86 2.82 -15.77
N GLU A 33 -2.29 1.63 -16.20
CA GLU A 33 -3.43 1.47 -17.10
C GLU A 33 -4.78 1.51 -16.37
N GLY A 34 -5.78 2.13 -17.00
CA GLY A 34 -7.17 2.14 -16.54
C GLY A 34 -7.59 3.39 -15.74
N LYS A 35 -8.83 3.38 -15.25
CA LYS A 35 -9.40 4.47 -14.45
C LYS A 35 -9.06 4.25 -12.97
N ASN A 36 -8.34 5.19 -12.38
CA ASN A 36 -7.73 5.09 -11.05
C ASN A 36 -6.72 3.92 -10.93
N PRO A 37 -5.62 3.99 -11.70
CA PRO A 37 -4.65 2.91 -11.80
C PRO A 37 -3.92 2.64 -10.47
N PRO A 38 -3.52 1.38 -10.18
CA PRO A 38 -2.84 1.02 -8.93
C PRO A 38 -1.57 1.84 -8.65
N ILE A 39 -0.88 2.33 -9.69
CA ILE A 39 0.31 3.19 -9.55
C ILE A 39 0.08 4.39 -8.63
N ASN A 40 -1.14 4.93 -8.58
CA ASN A 40 -1.47 6.11 -7.77
C ASN A 40 -1.34 5.89 -6.26
N ASN A 41 -1.34 4.63 -5.82
CA ASN A 41 -1.20 4.29 -4.41
C ASN A 41 0.26 4.14 -3.99
N PHE A 42 1.21 4.10 -4.92
CA PHE A 42 2.64 4.12 -4.62
C PHE A 42 3.17 5.56 -4.56
N TYR A 43 4.13 5.82 -3.69
CA TYR A 43 4.74 7.14 -3.56
C TYR A 43 5.42 7.53 -4.87
N GLY A 44 4.98 8.62 -5.51
CA GLY A 44 5.47 9.03 -6.84
C GLY A 44 5.24 7.99 -7.94
N GLY A 45 4.34 7.02 -7.70
CA GLY A 45 4.16 5.86 -8.56
C GLY A 45 5.37 4.93 -8.63
N MET A 46 6.26 4.97 -7.64
CA MET A 46 7.49 4.18 -7.61
C MET A 46 7.22 2.74 -7.19
N TYR A 47 7.57 1.78 -8.03
CA TYR A 47 7.44 0.37 -7.71
C TYR A 47 8.40 -0.51 -8.52
N ASN A 48 8.58 -1.73 -8.05
CA ASN A 48 9.35 -2.79 -8.69
C ASN A 48 8.48 -4.04 -8.88
N ASP A 49 8.89 -4.90 -9.81
CA ASP A 49 8.39 -6.27 -9.84
C ASP A 49 8.85 -7.01 -8.59
N ALA A 50 7.97 -7.82 -8.02
CA ALA A 50 8.23 -8.65 -6.84
C ALA A 50 7.69 -10.07 -7.04
N SER A 51 7.63 -10.53 -8.30
CA SER A 51 7.06 -11.83 -8.63
C SER A 51 7.87 -12.98 -8.03
N ASP A 52 9.17 -12.79 -7.87
CA ASP A 52 10.14 -13.69 -7.23
C ASP A 52 10.02 -13.76 -5.70
N GLU A 53 9.16 -12.95 -5.07
CA GLU A 53 9.08 -12.91 -3.61
C GLU A 53 7.93 -13.71 -3.01
N GLY A 54 8.20 -14.90 -2.48
CA GLY A 54 7.20 -15.71 -1.77
C GLY A 54 6.96 -15.27 -0.32
N GLY A 55 6.12 -16.03 0.39
CA GLY A 55 6.04 -16.02 1.84
C GLY A 55 4.75 -15.42 2.41
N ILE A 56 4.82 -14.96 3.66
CA ILE A 56 3.66 -14.43 4.39
C ILE A 56 3.54 -12.93 4.13
N PHE A 57 2.31 -12.52 3.88
CA PHE A 57 1.87 -11.15 3.69
C PHE A 57 0.69 -10.87 4.61
N VAL A 58 0.54 -9.62 4.99
CA VAL A 58 -0.49 -9.17 5.91
C VAL A 58 -1.43 -8.21 5.21
N ARG A 59 -2.72 -8.36 5.47
CA ARG A 59 -3.74 -7.42 5.02
C ARG A 59 -4.70 -7.11 6.14
N MET A 60 -5.13 -5.86 6.21
CA MET A 60 -6.27 -5.47 7.03
C MET A 60 -7.49 -5.22 6.18
N GLY A 61 -8.64 -5.64 6.69
CA GLY A 61 -9.92 -5.52 6.03
C GLY A 61 -11.05 -5.77 7.02
N ASN A 62 -12.16 -6.27 6.50
CA ASN A 62 -13.29 -6.69 7.32
C ASN A 62 -13.41 -8.22 7.35
N GLU A 63 -14.19 -8.72 8.30
CA GLU A 63 -14.44 -10.17 8.48
C GLU A 63 -15.07 -10.86 7.26
N LYS A 64 -15.70 -10.10 6.35
CA LYS A 64 -16.42 -10.65 5.20
C LYS A 64 -15.52 -10.89 3.99
N ASN A 65 -14.46 -10.10 3.85
CA ASN A 65 -13.61 -10.09 2.65
C ASN A 65 -12.13 -10.25 3.04
N SER A 66 -11.70 -11.51 3.11
CA SER A 66 -10.32 -11.88 3.45
C SER A 66 -9.29 -11.40 2.42
N TYR A 67 -9.63 -11.45 1.13
CA TYR A 67 -8.75 -11.04 0.04
C TYR A 67 -8.98 -9.61 -0.44
N GLY A 68 -7.94 -9.00 -1.00
CA GLY A 68 -7.96 -7.73 -1.71
C GLY A 68 -6.68 -7.61 -2.54
N ASN A 69 -6.31 -6.41 -2.98
CA ASN A 69 -5.13 -6.25 -3.82
C ASN A 69 -3.91 -5.66 -3.09
N TRP A 70 -4.07 -5.16 -1.86
CA TRP A 70 -3.04 -4.43 -1.13
C TRP A 70 -2.62 -5.17 0.14
N TYR A 71 -1.31 -5.32 0.32
CA TYR A 71 -0.69 -6.13 1.36
C TYR A 71 0.58 -5.46 1.90
N THR A 72 1.04 -5.90 3.08
CA THR A 72 2.31 -5.51 3.68
C THR A 72 3.06 -6.76 4.14
N ARG A 73 4.34 -6.62 4.51
CA ARG A 73 5.06 -7.65 5.28
C ARG A 73 4.89 -7.47 6.80
N ILE A 74 4.64 -6.24 7.23
CA ILE A 74 4.61 -5.84 8.64
C ILE A 74 3.15 -5.66 9.08
N PRO A 75 2.65 -6.48 10.02
CA PRO A 75 1.27 -6.37 10.50
C PRO A 75 1.06 -5.02 11.21
N LYS A 76 -0.14 -4.45 11.05
CA LYS A 76 -0.60 -3.34 11.88
C LYS A 76 -1.71 -3.85 12.78
N ASN A 77 -1.61 -3.53 14.08
CA ASN A 77 -2.50 -4.05 15.13
C ASN A 77 -3.60 -3.06 15.53
N SER A 78 -3.64 -1.87 14.90
CA SER A 78 -4.65 -0.86 15.14
C SER A 78 -5.16 -0.25 13.83
N GLU A 79 -6.46 0.04 13.78
CA GLU A 79 -7.08 0.76 12.67
C GLU A 79 -6.39 2.10 12.42
N VAL A 80 -6.10 2.87 13.47
CA VAL A 80 -5.51 4.22 13.35
C VAL A 80 -4.13 4.15 12.71
N GLN A 81 -3.29 3.24 13.18
CA GLN A 81 -1.94 3.06 12.64
C GLN A 81 -1.99 2.64 11.17
N ALA A 82 -2.87 1.68 10.84
CA ALA A 82 -3.02 1.21 9.47
C ALA A 82 -3.46 2.31 8.52
N ARG A 83 -4.36 3.19 8.96
CA ARG A 83 -4.81 4.33 8.16
C ARG A 83 -3.68 5.32 7.90
N ILE A 84 -2.88 5.64 8.92
CA ILE A 84 -1.76 6.57 8.81
C ILE A 84 -0.68 5.98 7.89
N ASP A 85 -0.23 4.77 8.18
CA ASP A 85 0.93 4.15 7.51
C ASP A 85 0.62 3.63 6.12
N LEU A 86 -0.58 3.08 5.90
CA LEU A 86 -0.98 2.46 4.64
C LEU A 86 -1.92 3.37 3.82
N ALA A 87 -2.06 4.61 4.27
CA ALA A 87 -2.86 5.65 3.63
C ALA A 87 -4.32 5.24 3.32
N ILE A 88 -4.93 4.40 4.19
CA ILE A 88 -6.26 3.84 3.96
C ILE A 88 -7.35 4.84 4.38
N LYS A 89 -8.08 5.39 3.39
CA LYS A 89 -9.18 6.32 3.65
C LYS A 89 -10.27 5.70 4.53
N LYS A 90 -10.82 6.50 5.44
CA LYS A 90 -11.91 6.09 6.36
C LYS A 90 -13.24 5.86 5.65
N TRP A 91 -13.50 6.66 4.62
CA TRP A 91 -14.79 6.72 3.95
C TRP A 91 -14.61 6.40 2.47
N TRP A 92 -15.54 5.64 1.92
CA TRP A 92 -15.62 5.45 0.48
C TRP A 92 -16.13 6.73 -0.16
N VAL A 93 -15.50 7.12 -1.28
CA VAL A 93 -15.94 8.26 -2.08
C VAL A 93 -16.51 7.80 -3.41
N ASP A 94 -17.44 8.56 -3.96
CA ASP A 94 -17.98 8.36 -5.30
C ASP A 94 -17.06 8.94 -6.39
N SER A 95 -17.53 8.94 -7.64
CA SER A 95 -16.77 9.49 -8.77
C SER A 95 -16.57 11.00 -8.71
N ASN A 96 -17.38 11.71 -7.93
CA ASN A 96 -17.29 13.16 -7.72
C ASN A 96 -16.39 13.50 -6.51
N GLY A 97 -15.90 12.48 -5.80
CA GLY A 97 -15.07 12.64 -4.60
C GLY A 97 -15.89 12.85 -3.32
N GLU A 98 -17.22 12.73 -3.38
CA GLU A 98 -18.09 12.88 -2.23
C GLU A 98 -18.15 11.58 -1.42
N ILE A 99 -18.28 11.70 -0.09
CA ILE A 99 -18.44 10.53 0.77
C ILE A 99 -19.73 9.81 0.39
N LYS A 100 -19.62 8.52 0.06
CA LYS A 100 -20.78 7.67 -0.19
C LYS A 100 -21.60 7.53 1.09
N ILE A 101 -22.91 7.70 0.98
CA ILE A 101 -23.86 7.52 2.09
C ILE A 101 -24.78 6.34 1.74
N ARG A 102 -25.00 5.43 2.70
CA ARG A 102 -26.01 4.37 2.63
C ARG A 102 -27.05 4.61 3.72
N GLY A 103 -28.23 5.08 3.33
CA GLY A 103 -29.25 5.52 4.28
C GLY A 103 -28.81 6.77 5.03
N TYR A 104 -28.68 6.69 6.35
CA TYR A 104 -28.21 7.80 7.21
C TYR A 104 -26.74 7.66 7.62
N GLU A 105 -26.02 6.65 7.14
CA GLU A 105 -24.63 6.39 7.51
C GLU A 105 -23.68 6.54 6.33
N ALA A 106 -22.51 7.13 6.57
CA ALA A 106 -21.43 7.16 5.59
C ALA A 106 -20.81 5.76 5.42
N ASP A 107 -20.55 5.37 4.18
CA ASP A 107 -19.98 4.07 3.81
C ASP A 107 -18.51 4.01 4.23
N LYS A 108 -18.21 3.19 5.23
CA LYS A 108 -16.89 3.10 5.89
C LYS A 108 -16.04 2.01 5.26
N SER A 109 -14.74 2.29 5.12
CA SER A 109 -13.74 1.23 4.91
C SER A 109 -13.46 0.55 6.25
N ILE A 110 -14.19 -0.51 6.58
CA ILE A 110 -14.05 -1.25 7.86
C ILE A 110 -12.70 -1.99 7.89
N LEU A 111 -11.95 -1.81 8.98
CA LEU A 111 -10.63 -2.43 9.23
C LEU A 111 -10.60 -3.10 10.61
N ASN A 112 -11.46 -4.10 10.84
CA ASN A 112 -11.55 -4.81 12.13
C ASN A 112 -10.84 -6.17 12.15
N THR A 113 -10.34 -6.65 11.00
CA THR A 113 -9.70 -7.96 10.89
C THR A 113 -8.42 -7.88 10.08
N GLY A 114 -7.36 -8.45 10.63
CA GLY A 114 -6.09 -8.70 9.94
C GLY A 114 -6.00 -10.16 9.48
N TYR A 115 -5.37 -10.35 8.33
CA TYR A 115 -5.19 -11.65 7.69
C TYR A 115 -3.71 -11.87 7.38
N TYR A 116 -3.16 -12.98 7.85
CA TYR A 116 -1.89 -13.51 7.36
C TYR A 116 -2.18 -14.45 6.20
N ILE A 117 -1.64 -14.12 5.04
CA ILE A 117 -1.88 -14.84 3.79
C ILE A 117 -0.53 -15.22 3.21
N LYS A 118 -0.35 -16.51 2.92
CA LYS A 118 0.84 -17.03 2.25
C LYS A 118 0.64 -16.97 0.74
N PHE A 119 1.60 -16.38 0.03
CA PHE A 119 1.64 -16.36 -1.42
C PHE A 119 2.88 -17.09 -1.95
N PRO A 120 2.78 -17.82 -3.07
CA PRO A 120 3.92 -18.41 -3.74
C PRO A 120 4.75 -17.37 -4.52
N GLU A 121 5.95 -17.74 -4.93
CA GLU A 121 6.74 -17.08 -5.98
C GLU A 121 6.12 -17.31 -7.37
N GLY A 122 6.55 -16.53 -8.36
CA GLY A 122 6.15 -16.68 -9.77
C GLY A 122 4.76 -16.13 -10.11
N ILE A 123 4.10 -15.41 -9.20
CA ILE A 123 2.80 -14.76 -9.45
C ILE A 123 2.99 -13.25 -9.65
N PRO A 124 2.10 -12.57 -10.41
CA PRO A 124 2.17 -11.12 -10.58
C PRO A 124 2.09 -10.40 -9.22
N LYS A 125 3.16 -9.69 -8.86
CA LYS A 125 3.27 -8.90 -7.63
C LYS A 125 4.18 -7.71 -7.88
N TYR A 126 3.83 -6.60 -7.25
CA TYR A 126 4.60 -5.37 -7.34
C TYR A 126 4.74 -4.76 -5.97
N LYS A 127 5.91 -4.20 -5.68
CA LYS A 127 6.19 -3.60 -4.36
C LYS A 127 6.71 -2.19 -4.49
N GLY A 128 6.44 -1.38 -3.49
CA GLY A 128 6.92 -0.01 -3.43
C GLY A 128 6.40 0.73 -2.21
N PRO A 129 6.88 1.96 -2.00
CA PRO A 129 6.49 2.79 -0.87
C PRO A 129 5.03 3.25 -0.96
N VAL A 130 4.38 3.43 0.18
CA VAL A 130 2.99 3.91 0.27
C VAL A 130 2.92 5.38 -0.12
N GLY A 131 2.07 5.67 -1.11
CA GLY A 131 1.79 7.02 -1.57
C GLY A 131 0.86 7.79 -0.63
N TYR A 132 1.12 9.09 -0.51
CA TYR A 132 0.31 10.00 0.29
C TYR A 132 -1.12 10.12 -0.25
N GLN A 133 -2.13 10.03 0.62
CA GLN A 133 -3.55 10.10 0.23
C GLN A 133 -4.28 11.33 0.79
N GLY A 134 -3.55 12.30 1.37
CA GLY A 134 -4.11 13.51 1.96
C GLY A 134 -4.36 13.43 3.47
N GLY A 135 -4.41 14.57 4.15
CA GLY A 135 -4.68 14.67 5.59
C GLY A 135 -3.71 13.82 6.42
N SER A 136 -4.26 13.01 7.34
CA SER A 136 -3.51 12.09 8.20
C SER A 136 -3.12 10.76 7.55
N PHE A 137 -3.48 10.52 6.28
CA PHE A 137 -3.19 9.29 5.54
C PHE A 137 -1.81 9.42 4.87
N LEU A 138 -0.77 9.40 5.69
CA LEU A 138 0.57 9.87 5.32
C LEU A 138 1.27 8.92 4.33
N GLY A 139 1.14 7.61 4.52
CA GLY A 139 2.03 6.69 3.81
C GLY A 139 3.48 6.97 4.19
N GLY A 140 4.39 6.76 3.24
CA GLY A 140 5.78 7.14 3.41
C GLY A 140 6.74 6.27 2.62
N LEU A 141 7.94 6.79 2.38
CA LEU A 141 9.04 6.05 1.77
C LEU A 141 9.52 4.88 2.66
N ASP A 142 9.26 4.94 3.96
CA ASP A 142 9.55 3.92 4.96
C ASP A 142 8.43 2.87 5.11
N GLN A 143 7.29 3.08 4.46
CA GLN A 143 6.16 2.15 4.49
C GLN A 143 6.09 1.40 3.16
N GLU A 144 6.56 0.16 3.13
CA GLU A 144 6.47 -0.70 1.95
C GLU A 144 5.10 -1.41 1.88
N GLN A 145 4.51 -1.45 0.68
CA GLN A 145 3.31 -2.22 0.39
C GLN A 145 3.46 -3.01 -0.92
N TYR A 146 2.58 -3.99 -1.07
CA TYR A 146 2.53 -4.89 -2.21
C TYR A 146 1.17 -4.81 -2.87
N PHE A 147 1.19 -4.68 -4.20
CA PHE A 147 0.02 -4.86 -5.05
C PHE A 147 0.04 -6.26 -5.64
N ILE A 148 -0.98 -7.05 -5.32
CA ILE A 148 -1.16 -8.42 -5.79
C ILE A 148 -2.53 -8.51 -6.49
N PRO A 149 -2.59 -8.41 -7.84
CA PRO A 149 -3.84 -8.50 -8.56
C PRO A 149 -4.45 -9.89 -8.47
N ASN A 150 -5.77 -9.97 -8.26
CA ASN A 150 -6.51 -11.23 -8.16
C ASN A 150 -5.94 -12.21 -7.13
N SER A 151 -5.47 -11.67 -6.00
CA SER A 151 -4.79 -12.41 -4.92
C SER A 151 -5.52 -13.68 -4.46
N TRP A 152 -6.87 -13.69 -4.47
CA TRP A 152 -7.69 -14.84 -4.10
C TRP A 152 -7.40 -16.12 -4.91
N LYS A 153 -6.79 -15.99 -6.10
CA LYS A 153 -6.39 -17.13 -6.94
C LYS A 153 -5.11 -17.83 -6.46
N TYR A 154 -4.30 -17.14 -5.65
CA TYR A 154 -2.94 -17.57 -5.33
C TYR A 154 -2.67 -17.68 -3.83
N GLY A 155 -3.42 -16.96 -3.01
CA GLY A 155 -3.18 -16.84 -1.57
C GLY A 155 -3.86 -17.93 -0.76
N GLU A 156 -3.18 -18.37 0.29
CA GLU A 156 -3.71 -19.25 1.33
C GLU A 156 -3.78 -18.47 2.65
N ILE A 157 -4.97 -18.36 3.26
CA ILE A 157 -5.12 -17.73 4.59
C ILE A 157 -4.56 -18.69 5.63
N ILE A 158 -3.57 -18.23 6.39
CA ILE A 158 -2.91 -19.02 7.43
C ILE A 158 -3.49 -18.67 8.82
N GLU A 159 -3.75 -17.40 9.06
CA GLU A 159 -4.22 -16.92 10.37
C GLU A 159 -5.01 -15.61 10.22
N THR A 160 -5.92 -15.36 11.16
CA THR A 160 -6.67 -14.11 11.28
C THR A 160 -6.53 -13.54 12.69
N TYR A 161 -6.47 -12.22 12.81
CA TYR A 161 -6.40 -11.54 14.11
C TYR A 161 -7.35 -10.34 14.18
N PRO A 162 -7.93 -10.05 15.36
CA PRO A 162 -8.76 -8.86 15.56
C PRO A 162 -7.88 -7.60 15.56
N VAL A 163 -8.36 -6.54 14.91
CA VAL A 163 -7.72 -5.23 14.91
C VAL A 163 -8.37 -4.35 15.99
N LYS A 164 -7.54 -3.62 16.74
CA LYS A 164 -7.98 -2.72 17.81
C LYS A 164 -8.26 -1.29 17.33
#